data_AF-A0A959S2D1-F1
#
_entry.id   AF-A0A959S2D1-F1
#
_cell.length_a   1.000
_cell.length_b   1.000
_cell.length_c   1.000
_cell.angle_alpha   90.00
_cell.angle_beta   90.00
_cell.angle_gamma   90.00
#
_symmetry.space_group_name_H-M   'P 1'
#
loop_
_entity.id
_entity.type
_entity.pdbx_description
1 polymer ?
#
loop_
_entity_poly.entity_id
_entity_poly.type
_entity_poly.pdbx_seq_one_letter_code
_entity_poly.pdbx_strand_id
1 'polypeptide(L)'
;MLSELWTTYGYLLPYFAIPLVSGLVGWGTNALAIHMTFYPVEFVGIKPFLGWQGIVPSKAAKMAEKSVDLMTGKLIDVQEMFSRIDPKRVSEDLQPVLERIARQMINDVMKQEAWAVWTTTPPLVKEAIYRRAVDQMPAVAEDMMLDIRDNIEDFLDLKGLVVDHMTANKDLTNEIFLKCGEEEFKFIKISGLYFGFMFGVIQAIVWYFYESWWLLPLGGLIVGWATNWLALKMIFNPKKEVNILGIKLLGLFIKRQPEVASEYSRLVSEKILTVDRMFDRIFRGDASEQLITILHGHVKRAIDEQAGLSKTIYQIFAGTRKYDQLKEMAAVRFVESLPLSIHRTFEYTEEAIDLETTMREKMMDLSAVEFEGVLRPAFQEDEWILILVGAALGGLAGFAQLVFMFSESPF
;
A
#
# COMPACT_ATOMS: atom_id res chain seq x y z
N MET A 1 -18.78 -59.69 19.71
CA MET A 1 -17.62 -58.94 19.16
C MET A 1 -17.81 -57.42 19.20
N LEU A 2 -18.64 -56.78 18.38
CA LEU A 2 -18.84 -55.31 18.44
C LEU A 2 -19.50 -54.83 19.75
N SER A 3 -20.47 -55.59 20.27
CA SER A 3 -21.14 -55.31 21.55
C SER A 3 -20.23 -55.50 22.77
N GLU A 4 -19.31 -56.49 22.71
CA GLU A 4 -18.31 -56.77 23.75
C GLU A 4 -17.17 -55.75 23.75
N LEU A 5 -16.72 -55.30 22.57
CA LEU A 5 -15.76 -54.20 22.44
C LEU A 5 -16.35 -52.90 22.99
N TRP A 6 -17.64 -52.63 22.74
CA TRP A 6 -18.34 -51.46 23.25
C TRP A 6 -18.48 -51.46 24.78
N THR A 7 -18.79 -52.61 25.38
CA THR A 7 -18.87 -52.75 26.85
C THR A 7 -17.50 -52.74 27.52
N THR A 8 -16.45 -53.20 26.84
CA THR A 8 -15.09 -53.27 27.40
C THR A 8 -14.34 -51.95 27.27
N TYR A 9 -14.54 -51.18 26.19
CA TYR A 9 -13.74 -49.97 25.92
C TYR A 9 -14.56 -48.68 25.80
N GLY A 10 -15.89 -48.74 25.97
CA GLY A 10 -16.78 -47.57 25.86
C GLY A 10 -16.42 -46.41 26.82
N TYR A 11 -15.79 -46.72 27.95
CA TYR A 11 -15.32 -45.71 28.91
C TYR A 11 -14.13 -44.88 28.41
N LEU A 12 -13.40 -45.34 27.37
CA LEU A 12 -12.29 -44.60 26.75
C LEU A 12 -12.78 -43.61 25.69
N LEU A 13 -14.02 -43.74 25.21
CA LEU A 13 -14.59 -42.91 24.16
C LEU A 13 -14.55 -41.40 24.49
N PRO A 14 -14.87 -40.95 25.73
CA PRO A 14 -14.76 -39.54 26.11
C PRO A 14 -13.31 -39.03 26.09
N TYR A 15 -12.34 -39.89 26.42
CA TYR A 15 -10.92 -39.53 26.42
C TYR A 15 -10.36 -39.35 25.00
N PHE A 16 -10.80 -40.18 24.04
CA PHE A 16 -10.45 -40.00 22.62
C PHE A 16 -11.14 -38.79 21.98
N ALA A 17 -12.27 -38.35 22.54
CA ALA A 17 -12.96 -37.15 22.08
C ALA A 17 -12.24 -35.85 22.51
N ILE A 18 -11.49 -35.83 23.62
CA ILE A 18 -10.76 -34.64 24.09
C ILE A 18 -9.79 -34.11 23.00
N PRO A 19 -8.87 -34.91 22.41
CA PRO A 19 -7.97 -34.44 21.36
C PRO A 19 -8.69 -33.97 20.10
N LEU A 20 -9.77 -34.65 19.70
CA LEU A 20 -10.53 -34.31 18.50
C LEU A 20 -11.26 -32.97 18.66
N VAL A 21 -11.93 -32.78 19.81
CA VAL A 21 -12.60 -31.52 20.14
C VAL A 21 -11.57 -30.40 20.28
N SER A 22 -10.44 -30.65 20.94
CA SER A 22 -9.36 -29.65 21.07
C SER A 22 -8.78 -29.24 19.72
N GLY A 23 -8.60 -30.17 18.79
CA GLY A 23 -8.20 -29.88 17.41
C GLY A 23 -9.23 -29.02 16.67
N LEU A 24 -10.52 -29.38 16.72
CA LEU A 24 -11.59 -28.63 16.06
C LEU A 24 -11.73 -27.21 16.64
N VAL A 25 -11.64 -27.09 17.95
CA VAL A 25 -11.62 -25.79 18.65
C VAL A 25 -10.39 -25.00 18.23
N GLY A 26 -9.20 -25.61 18.19
CA GLY A 26 -7.98 -24.96 17.73
C GLY A 26 -8.11 -24.40 16.31
N TRP A 27 -8.68 -25.17 15.39
CA TRP A 27 -8.97 -24.71 14.03
C TRP A 27 -9.97 -23.54 14.01
N GLY A 28 -11.10 -23.67 14.72
CA GLY A 28 -12.17 -22.67 14.72
C GLY A 28 -11.76 -21.36 15.39
N THR A 29 -11.05 -21.44 16.51
CA THR A 29 -10.55 -20.27 17.26
C THR A 29 -9.51 -19.50 16.47
N ASN A 30 -8.58 -20.19 15.81
CA ASN A 30 -7.59 -19.56 14.94
C ASN A 30 -8.25 -18.89 13.72
N ALA A 31 -9.22 -19.55 13.10
CA ALA A 31 -9.98 -18.97 11.99
C ALA A 31 -10.76 -17.71 12.42
N LEU A 32 -11.39 -17.75 13.59
CA LEU A 32 -12.08 -16.60 14.17
C LEU A 32 -11.11 -15.46 14.50
N ALA A 33 -9.95 -15.75 15.08
CA ALA A 33 -8.97 -14.74 15.44
C ALA A 33 -8.43 -14.00 14.21
N ILE A 34 -8.17 -14.71 13.10
CA ILE A 34 -7.81 -14.08 11.82
C ILE A 34 -8.97 -13.21 11.33
N HIS A 35 -10.21 -13.71 11.35
CA HIS A 35 -11.37 -12.92 10.93
C HIS A 35 -11.52 -11.63 11.75
N MET A 36 -11.38 -11.71 13.07
CA MET A 36 -11.44 -10.58 14.00
C MET A 36 -10.28 -9.58 13.82
N THR A 37 -9.18 -9.99 13.20
CA THR A 37 -8.05 -9.10 12.89
C THR A 37 -8.39 -8.15 11.74
N PHE A 38 -9.19 -8.59 10.78
CA PHE A 38 -9.52 -7.81 9.57
C PHE A 38 -10.92 -7.22 9.58
N TYR A 39 -11.86 -7.81 10.34
CA TYR A 39 -13.27 -7.46 10.29
C TYR A 39 -13.87 -7.19 11.69
N PRO A 40 -14.89 -6.32 11.77
CA PRO A 40 -15.42 -5.47 10.69
C PRO A 40 -14.48 -4.30 10.37
N VAL A 41 -14.53 -3.79 9.13
CA VAL A 41 -13.66 -2.68 8.67
C VAL A 41 -13.98 -1.39 9.43
N GLU A 42 -15.27 -1.12 9.63
CA GLU A 42 -15.76 -0.04 10.48
C GLU A 42 -16.19 -0.56 11.85
N PHE A 43 -16.08 0.28 12.87
CA PHE A 43 -16.45 -0.09 14.23
C PHE A 43 -17.95 -0.42 14.31
N VAL A 44 -18.26 -1.61 14.82
CA VAL A 44 -19.64 -2.06 15.07
C VAL A 44 -19.86 -2.16 16.58
N GLY A 45 -20.81 -1.39 17.11
CA GLY A 45 -21.22 -1.43 18.51
C GLY A 45 -21.62 -0.07 19.09
N ILE A 46 -21.71 0.00 20.42
CA ILE A 46 -22.04 1.19 21.21
C ILE A 46 -20.73 1.86 21.67
N LYS A 47 -20.41 3.01 21.08
CA LYS A 47 -19.30 3.85 21.53
C LYS A 47 -19.58 4.36 22.97
N PRO A 48 -18.59 4.45 23.87
CA PRO A 48 -17.16 4.17 23.65
C PRO A 48 -16.68 2.79 24.16
N PHE A 49 -17.52 1.96 24.79
CA PHE A 49 -17.06 0.78 25.54
C PHE A 49 -17.43 -0.58 24.94
N LEU A 50 -18.45 -0.66 24.08
CA LEU A 50 -19.04 -1.95 23.67
C LEU A 50 -19.10 -2.05 22.15
N GLY A 51 -17.98 -2.38 21.50
CA GLY A 51 -17.98 -2.73 20.08
C GLY A 51 -16.67 -3.32 19.62
N TRP A 52 -16.66 -3.79 18.38
CA TRP A 52 -15.50 -4.41 17.75
C TRP A 52 -15.22 -3.73 16.42
N GLN A 53 -13.94 -3.53 16.15
CA GLN A 53 -13.40 -3.20 14.85
C GLN A 53 -12.21 -4.12 14.62
N GLY A 54 -12.00 -4.53 13.38
CA GLY A 54 -10.79 -5.26 13.03
C GLY A 54 -9.55 -4.49 13.50
N ILE A 55 -8.58 -5.23 14.02
CA ILE A 55 -7.29 -4.69 14.49
C ILE A 55 -6.62 -3.85 13.40
N VAL A 56 -6.49 -4.41 12.19
CA VAL A 56 -5.83 -3.75 11.05
C VAL A 56 -6.57 -2.46 10.64
N PRO A 57 -7.90 -2.46 10.40
CA PRO A 57 -8.65 -1.25 10.11
C PRO A 57 -8.59 -0.18 11.20
N SER A 58 -8.62 -0.59 12.48
CA SER A 58 -8.65 0.34 13.62
C SER A 58 -7.34 1.12 13.79
N LYS A 59 -6.22 0.56 13.29
CA LYS A 59 -4.87 1.13 13.40
C LYS A 59 -4.22 1.44 12.07
N ALA A 60 -4.99 1.45 10.97
CA ALA A 60 -4.49 1.58 9.61
C ALA A 60 -3.53 2.78 9.44
N ALA A 61 -3.83 3.94 10.04
CA ALA A 61 -2.97 5.13 9.96
C ALA A 61 -1.56 4.91 10.56
N LYS A 62 -1.49 4.37 11.78
CA LYS A 62 -0.22 4.08 12.46
C LYS A 62 0.57 2.97 11.75
N MET A 63 -0.15 2.00 11.18
CA MET A 63 0.45 0.92 10.40
C MET A 63 1.01 1.42 9.07
N ALA A 64 0.25 2.28 8.38
CA ALA A 64 0.67 2.93 7.16
C ALA A 64 1.99 3.67 7.40
N GLU A 65 2.07 4.54 8.41
CA GLU A 65 3.29 5.32 8.70
C GLU A 65 4.57 4.46 8.81
N LYS A 66 4.53 3.36 9.57
CA LYS A 66 5.69 2.46 9.72
C LYS A 66 6.04 1.72 8.43
N SER A 67 5.05 1.25 7.68
CA SER A 67 5.29 0.56 6.41
C SER A 67 5.76 1.53 5.32
N VAL A 68 5.29 2.79 5.33
CA VAL A 68 5.72 3.85 4.41
C VAL A 68 7.19 4.17 4.63
N ASP A 69 7.65 4.33 5.86
CA ASP A 69 9.06 4.67 6.14
C ASP A 69 10.04 3.64 5.56
N LEU A 70 9.67 2.35 5.60
CA LEU A 70 10.47 1.30 4.99
C LEU A 70 10.33 1.26 3.48
N MET A 71 9.13 1.53 2.95
CA MET A 71 8.91 1.62 1.51
C MET A 71 9.72 2.76 0.89
N THR A 72 9.61 3.98 1.41
CA THR A 72 10.29 5.18 0.90
C THR A 72 11.78 5.20 1.23
N GLY A 73 12.21 4.51 2.28
CA GLY A 73 13.63 4.44 2.66
C GLY A 73 14.43 3.30 2.03
N LYS A 74 13.78 2.24 1.54
CA LYS A 74 14.47 1.02 1.07
C LYS A 74 13.97 0.47 -0.27
N LEU A 75 12.68 0.62 -0.57
CA LEU A 75 12.08 0.00 -1.75
C LEU A 75 11.99 0.96 -2.93
N ILE A 76 11.85 2.26 -2.65
CA ILE A 76 11.58 3.27 -3.67
C ILE A 76 12.64 4.37 -3.60
N ASP A 77 13.24 4.64 -4.75
CA ASP A 77 14.09 5.80 -4.99
C ASP A 77 13.44 6.61 -6.12
N VAL A 78 12.88 7.76 -5.74
CA VAL A 78 12.11 8.61 -6.66
C VAL A 78 13.01 9.13 -7.79
N GLN A 79 14.23 9.56 -7.46
CA GLN A 79 15.18 10.04 -8.45
C GLN A 79 15.57 8.92 -9.42
N GLU A 80 15.86 7.71 -8.91
CA GLU A 80 16.17 6.54 -9.73
C GLU A 80 15.04 6.24 -10.73
N MET A 81 13.78 6.23 -10.25
CA MET A 81 12.60 5.96 -11.08
C MET A 81 12.42 6.99 -12.19
N PHE A 82 12.44 8.28 -11.85
CA PHE A 82 12.21 9.33 -12.83
C PHE A 82 13.40 9.45 -13.79
N SER A 83 14.62 9.11 -13.39
CA SER A 83 15.80 9.11 -14.27
C SER A 83 15.66 8.22 -15.52
N ARG A 84 14.78 7.21 -15.46
CA ARG A 84 14.49 6.28 -16.56
C ARG A 84 13.57 6.87 -17.63
N ILE A 85 12.91 7.98 -17.32
CA ILE A 85 12.04 8.70 -18.25
C ILE A 85 12.92 9.43 -19.27
N ASP A 86 12.68 9.18 -20.55
CA ASP A 86 13.24 9.95 -21.66
C ASP A 86 12.42 11.25 -21.83
N PRO A 87 12.99 12.42 -21.50
CA PRO A 87 12.29 13.70 -21.61
C PRO A 87 11.84 14.00 -23.03
N LYS A 88 12.62 13.58 -24.02
CA LYS A 88 12.29 13.76 -25.43
C LYS A 88 11.07 12.95 -25.79
N ARG A 89 11.02 11.68 -25.37
CA ARG A 89 9.86 10.82 -25.62
C ARG A 89 8.58 11.38 -25.00
N VAL A 90 8.65 11.85 -23.76
CA VAL A 90 7.50 12.49 -23.10
C VAL A 90 7.08 13.77 -23.85
N SER A 91 8.04 14.57 -24.33
CA SER A 91 7.76 15.78 -25.09
C SER A 91 7.00 15.49 -26.40
N GLU A 92 7.33 14.40 -27.10
CA GLU A 92 6.66 13.95 -28.32
C GLU A 92 5.21 13.54 -28.02
N ASP A 93 5.01 12.76 -26.95
CA ASP A 93 3.68 12.28 -26.56
C ASP A 93 2.79 13.45 -26.06
N LEU A 94 3.36 14.44 -25.39
CA LEU A 94 2.67 15.65 -24.92
C LEU A 94 2.44 16.70 -26.01
N GLN A 95 3.12 16.63 -27.15
CA GLN A 95 3.06 17.64 -28.20
C GLN A 95 1.61 18.01 -28.60
N PRO A 96 0.70 17.07 -28.90
CA PRO A 96 -0.67 17.42 -29.30
C PRO A 96 -1.45 18.19 -28.22
N VAL A 97 -1.16 17.87 -26.95
CA VAL A 97 -1.75 18.54 -25.80
C VAL A 97 -1.22 19.96 -25.67
N LEU A 98 0.10 20.11 -25.74
CA LEU A 98 0.78 21.40 -25.63
C LEU A 98 0.38 22.33 -26.78
N GLU A 99 0.29 21.85 -28.02
CA GLU A 99 -0.16 22.64 -29.17
C GLU A 99 -1.56 23.23 -28.94
N ARG A 100 -2.47 22.45 -28.37
CA ARG A 100 -3.82 22.91 -28.02
C ARG A 100 -3.76 24.01 -26.95
N ILE A 101 -2.97 23.80 -25.89
CA ILE A 101 -2.79 24.78 -24.81
C ILE A 101 -2.20 26.08 -25.35
N ALA A 102 -1.15 26.03 -26.16
CA ALA A 102 -0.54 27.22 -26.75
C ALA A 102 -1.52 28.01 -27.59
N ARG A 103 -2.29 27.36 -28.48
CA ARG A 103 -3.27 28.06 -29.32
C ARG A 103 -4.36 28.74 -28.47
N GLN A 104 -4.84 28.09 -27.41
CA GLN A 104 -5.82 28.67 -26.49
C GLN A 104 -5.22 29.85 -25.71
N MET A 105 -4.07 29.64 -25.08
CA MET A 105 -3.35 30.64 -24.30
C MET A 105 -3.00 31.88 -25.12
N ILE A 106 -2.44 31.72 -26.33
CA ILE A 106 -2.11 32.85 -27.21
C ILE A 106 -3.37 33.66 -27.52
N ASN A 107 -4.49 33.00 -27.80
CA ASN A 107 -5.76 33.69 -28.04
C ASN A 107 -6.23 34.49 -26.83
N ASP A 108 -6.22 33.87 -25.66
CA ASP A 108 -6.78 34.46 -24.44
C ASP A 108 -5.93 35.65 -23.99
N VAL A 109 -4.61 35.46 -23.94
CA VAL A 109 -3.65 36.51 -23.58
C VAL A 109 -3.72 37.67 -24.57
N MET A 110 -3.73 37.40 -25.88
CA MET A 110 -3.78 38.47 -26.89
C MET A 110 -5.12 39.22 -26.91
N LYS A 111 -6.24 38.55 -26.63
CA LYS A 111 -7.55 39.21 -26.47
C LYS A 111 -7.61 40.08 -25.22
N GLN A 112 -6.95 39.68 -24.14
CA GLN A 112 -6.98 40.39 -22.87
C GLN A 112 -6.02 41.59 -22.85
N GLU A 113 -4.77 41.38 -23.25
CA GLU A 113 -3.71 42.39 -23.12
C GLU A 113 -3.49 43.22 -24.41
N ALA A 114 -3.85 42.67 -25.57
CA ALA A 114 -3.54 43.26 -26.88
C ALA A 114 -4.75 43.32 -27.82
N TRP A 115 -5.96 43.48 -27.28
CA TRP A 115 -7.23 43.39 -28.04
C TRP A 115 -7.23 44.17 -29.37
N ALA A 116 -6.81 45.44 -29.35
CA ALA A 116 -6.85 46.31 -30.53
C ALA A 116 -5.90 45.84 -31.65
N VAL A 117 -4.73 45.32 -31.27
CA VAL A 117 -3.75 44.76 -32.20
C VAL A 117 -4.25 43.40 -32.70
N TRP A 118 -4.73 42.55 -31.80
CA TRP A 118 -5.11 41.18 -32.13
C TRP A 118 -6.33 41.10 -33.04
N THR A 119 -7.35 41.93 -32.82
CA THR A 119 -8.57 41.95 -33.65
C THR A 119 -8.31 42.42 -35.07
N THR A 120 -7.36 43.34 -35.26
CA THR A 120 -7.00 43.91 -36.57
C THR A 120 -5.90 43.13 -37.29
N THR A 121 -5.21 42.20 -36.59
CA THR A 121 -4.16 41.37 -37.18
C THR A 121 -4.74 40.40 -38.23
N PRO A 122 -4.20 40.37 -39.47
CA PRO A 122 -4.65 39.44 -40.51
C PRO A 122 -4.52 37.97 -40.10
N PRO A 123 -5.41 37.07 -40.58
CA PRO A 123 -5.36 35.64 -40.26
C PRO A 123 -4.01 34.98 -40.56
N LEU A 124 -3.35 35.40 -41.64
CA LEU A 124 -2.03 34.89 -42.03
C LEU A 124 -0.95 35.16 -40.96
N VAL A 125 -0.98 36.35 -40.35
CA VAL A 125 -0.04 36.73 -39.29
C VAL A 125 -0.36 35.98 -37.99
N LYS A 126 -1.64 35.80 -37.66
CA LYS A 126 -2.04 34.98 -36.51
C LYS A 126 -1.56 33.54 -36.65
N GLU A 127 -1.74 32.95 -37.83
CA GLU A 127 -1.27 31.58 -38.08
C GLU A 127 0.26 31.48 -38.07
N ALA A 128 0.98 32.49 -38.52
CA ALA A 128 2.43 32.54 -38.36
C ALA A 128 2.85 32.58 -36.89
N ILE A 129 2.14 33.33 -36.03
CA ILE A 129 2.40 33.37 -34.58
C ILE A 129 2.13 32.00 -33.95
N TYR A 130 1.01 31.36 -34.28
CA TYR A 130 0.71 30.02 -33.76
C TYR A 130 1.73 28.99 -34.20
N ARG A 131 2.05 28.91 -35.50
CA ARG A 131 3.03 27.95 -36.02
C ARG A 131 4.36 28.12 -35.34
N ARG A 132 4.84 29.35 -35.25
CA ARG A 132 6.14 29.61 -34.63
C ARG A 132 6.14 29.26 -33.13
N ALA A 133 5.00 29.39 -32.42
CA ALA A 133 4.88 28.93 -31.04
C ALA A 133 4.88 27.39 -30.95
N VAL A 134 4.13 26.73 -31.84
CA VAL A 134 4.06 25.26 -31.95
C VAL A 134 5.43 24.65 -32.26
N ASP A 135 6.18 25.24 -33.19
CA ASP A 135 7.50 24.75 -33.63
C ASP A 135 8.54 24.70 -32.49
N GLN A 136 8.37 25.52 -31.44
CA GLN A 136 9.28 25.57 -30.29
C GLN A 136 8.82 24.69 -29.12
N MET A 137 7.57 24.22 -29.13
CA MET A 137 7.02 23.47 -28.00
C MET A 137 7.78 22.17 -27.69
N PRO A 138 8.27 21.39 -28.67
CA PRO A 138 9.03 20.18 -28.36
C PRO A 138 10.26 20.46 -27.50
N ALA A 139 11.06 21.46 -27.86
CA ALA A 139 12.27 21.83 -27.11
C ALA A 139 11.94 22.35 -25.71
N VAL A 140 10.93 23.22 -25.58
CA VAL A 140 10.50 23.75 -24.27
C VAL A 140 9.94 22.64 -23.38
N ALA A 141 9.18 21.70 -23.95
CA ALA A 141 8.64 20.57 -23.22
C ALA A 141 9.73 19.59 -22.78
N GLU A 142 10.73 19.34 -23.64
CA GLU A 142 11.90 18.54 -23.31
C GLU A 142 12.68 19.19 -22.14
N ASP A 143 12.97 20.49 -22.21
CA ASP A 143 13.65 21.24 -21.14
C ASP A 143 12.85 21.24 -19.83
N MET A 144 11.52 21.40 -19.90
CA MET A 144 10.64 21.28 -18.74
C MET A 144 10.70 19.88 -18.13
N MET A 145 10.62 18.84 -18.96
CA MET A 145 10.67 17.45 -18.49
C MET A 145 12.05 17.08 -17.92
N LEU A 146 13.12 17.64 -18.47
CA LEU A 146 14.48 17.53 -17.93
C LEU A 146 14.54 18.12 -16.51
N ASP A 147 14.09 19.36 -16.33
CA ASP A 147 14.08 19.99 -15.01
C ASP A 147 13.17 19.26 -14.02
N ILE A 148 12.01 18.74 -14.46
CA ILE A 148 11.12 17.93 -13.63
C ILE A 148 11.82 16.65 -13.18
N ARG A 149 12.45 15.95 -14.11
CA ARG A 149 13.16 14.70 -13.83
C ARG A 149 14.31 14.92 -12.85
N ASP A 150 15.08 15.98 -13.06
CA ASP A 150 16.31 16.23 -12.32
C ASP A 150 16.02 16.79 -10.92
N ASN A 151 14.85 17.42 -10.69
CA ASN A 151 14.46 18.01 -9.39
C ASN A 151 13.17 17.39 -8.81
N ILE A 152 12.82 16.16 -9.16
CA ILE A 152 11.54 15.53 -8.78
C ILE A 152 11.30 15.48 -7.27
N GLU A 153 12.36 15.31 -6.48
CA GLU A 153 12.29 15.24 -5.02
C GLU A 153 11.81 16.54 -4.36
N ASP A 154 11.99 17.68 -5.03
CA ASP A 154 11.58 18.98 -4.52
C ASP A 154 10.04 19.06 -4.43
N PHE A 155 9.34 18.49 -5.41
CA PHE A 155 7.89 18.65 -5.56
C PHE A 155 7.05 17.36 -5.49
N LEU A 156 7.65 16.18 -5.34
CA LEU A 156 6.94 14.92 -5.09
C LEU A 156 7.12 14.42 -3.66
N ASP A 157 6.15 14.71 -2.79
CA ASP A 157 6.04 14.09 -1.47
C ASP A 157 5.41 12.70 -1.56
N LEU A 158 6.26 11.70 -1.78
CA LEU A 158 5.85 10.30 -1.87
C LEU A 158 5.31 9.77 -0.52
N LYS A 159 5.94 10.17 0.60
CA LYS A 159 5.55 9.69 1.93
C LYS A 159 4.12 10.14 2.27
N GLY A 160 3.81 11.42 2.07
CA GLY A 160 2.46 11.94 2.28
C GLY A 160 1.45 11.30 1.34
N LEU A 161 1.80 11.08 0.06
CA LEU A 161 0.92 10.40 -0.90
C LEU A 161 0.48 9.01 -0.41
N VAL A 162 1.41 8.18 0.07
CA VAL A 162 1.09 6.83 0.57
C VAL A 162 0.27 6.90 1.86
N VAL A 163 0.66 7.74 2.82
CA VAL A 163 -0.04 7.87 4.11
C VAL A 163 -1.47 8.36 3.92
N ASP A 164 -1.66 9.42 3.12
CA ASP A 164 -2.98 9.97 2.79
C ASP A 164 -3.86 8.90 2.14
N HIS A 165 -3.30 8.15 1.18
CA HIS A 165 -4.06 7.17 0.44
C HIS A 165 -4.44 5.93 1.26
N MET A 166 -3.52 5.40 2.07
CA MET A 166 -3.76 4.26 2.95
C MET A 166 -4.73 4.62 4.09
N THR A 167 -4.64 5.84 4.62
CA THR A 167 -5.53 6.31 5.69
C THR A 167 -6.94 6.59 5.18
N ALA A 168 -7.07 7.12 3.95
CA ALA A 168 -8.37 7.31 3.31
C ALA A 168 -9.04 5.98 2.92
N ASN A 169 -8.27 4.92 2.64
CA ASN A 169 -8.77 3.64 2.15
C ASN A 169 -8.36 2.48 3.08
N LYS A 170 -9.09 2.30 4.18
CA LYS A 170 -8.89 1.17 5.11
C LYS A 170 -9.07 -0.20 4.43
N ASP A 171 -10.00 -0.29 3.47
CA ASP A 171 -10.23 -1.52 2.69
C ASP A 171 -9.01 -1.92 1.87
N LEU A 172 -8.30 -0.95 1.28
CA LEU A 172 -7.09 -1.21 0.53
C LEU A 172 -5.96 -1.73 1.43
N THR A 173 -5.80 -1.11 2.61
CA THR A 173 -4.84 -1.60 3.61
C THR A 173 -5.14 -3.05 3.99
N ASN A 174 -6.42 -3.37 4.27
CA ASN A 174 -6.87 -4.73 4.51
C ASN A 174 -6.58 -5.69 3.36
N GLU A 175 -6.86 -5.26 2.12
CA GLU A 175 -6.64 -6.07 0.93
C GLU A 175 -5.16 -6.44 0.76
N ILE A 176 -4.24 -5.48 0.94
CA ILE A 176 -2.79 -5.72 0.87
C ILE A 176 -2.38 -6.80 1.86
N PHE A 177 -2.83 -6.68 3.11
CA PHE A 177 -2.51 -7.67 4.13
C PHE A 177 -3.12 -9.05 3.87
N LEU A 178 -4.39 -9.10 3.45
CA LEU A 178 -5.07 -10.36 3.14
C LEU A 178 -4.43 -11.09 1.97
N LYS A 179 -4.03 -10.36 0.92
CA LYS A 179 -3.38 -10.92 -0.27
C LYS A 179 -1.95 -11.37 0.02
N CYS A 180 -1.15 -10.54 0.69
CA CYS A 180 0.23 -10.90 1.02
C CYS A 180 0.30 -12.07 2.02
N GLY A 181 -0.59 -12.08 3.01
CA GLY A 181 -0.60 -13.05 4.12
C GLY A 181 -1.45 -14.31 3.88
N GLU A 182 -2.01 -14.51 2.69
CA GLU A 182 -3.03 -15.56 2.45
C GLU A 182 -2.57 -16.96 2.90
N GLU A 183 -1.34 -17.34 2.55
CA GLU A 183 -0.79 -18.65 2.90
C GLU A 183 -0.43 -18.75 4.39
N GLU A 184 0.04 -17.67 5.02
CA GLU A 184 0.28 -17.63 6.46
C GLU A 184 -1.03 -17.79 7.24
N PHE A 185 -2.11 -17.17 6.78
CA PHE A 185 -3.44 -17.32 7.37
C PHE A 185 -4.00 -18.73 7.18
N LYS A 186 -3.79 -19.35 5.99
CA LYS A 186 -4.13 -20.77 5.78
C LYS A 186 -3.34 -21.66 6.73
N PHE A 187 -2.04 -21.40 6.89
CA PHE A 187 -1.19 -22.13 7.80
C PHE A 187 -1.66 -21.99 9.25
N ILE A 188 -1.95 -20.79 9.76
CA ILE A 188 -2.45 -20.58 11.14
C ILE A 188 -3.73 -21.39 11.41
N LYS A 189 -4.67 -21.40 10.45
CA LYS A 189 -5.91 -22.19 10.57
C LYS A 189 -5.62 -23.68 10.65
N ILE A 190 -4.82 -24.20 9.71
CA ILE A 190 -4.52 -25.63 9.59
C ILE A 190 -3.65 -26.10 10.77
N SER A 191 -2.63 -25.34 11.15
CA SER A 191 -1.77 -25.66 12.30
C SER A 191 -2.55 -25.67 13.62
N GLY A 192 -3.62 -24.86 13.71
CA GLY A 192 -4.54 -24.88 14.85
C GLY A 192 -5.15 -26.25 15.09
N LEU A 193 -5.49 -26.98 14.03
CA LEU A 193 -6.00 -28.35 14.12
C LEU A 193 -4.94 -29.30 14.66
N TYR A 194 -3.73 -29.28 14.10
CA TYR A 194 -2.65 -30.20 14.46
C TYR A 194 -2.14 -29.97 15.89
N PHE A 195 -1.91 -28.73 16.28
CA PHE A 195 -1.46 -28.41 17.63
C PHE A 195 -2.56 -28.57 18.66
N GLY A 196 -3.79 -28.17 18.36
CA GLY A 196 -4.95 -28.43 19.22
C GLY A 196 -5.10 -29.92 19.50
N PHE A 197 -4.98 -30.76 18.46
CA PHE A 197 -5.00 -32.21 18.63
C PHE A 197 -3.82 -32.72 19.48
N MET A 198 -2.59 -32.32 19.16
CA MET A 198 -1.39 -32.75 19.87
C MET A 198 -1.42 -32.37 21.36
N PHE A 199 -1.74 -31.11 21.67
CA PHE A 199 -1.88 -30.66 23.06
C PHE A 199 -3.11 -31.27 23.73
N GLY A 200 -4.18 -31.54 22.97
CA GLY A 200 -5.35 -32.27 23.44
C GLY A 200 -5.04 -33.71 23.85
N VAL A 201 -4.11 -34.40 23.18
CA VAL A 201 -3.60 -35.72 23.62
C VAL A 201 -2.89 -35.59 24.96
N ILE A 202 -2.04 -34.58 25.12
CA ILE A 202 -1.36 -34.32 26.40
C ILE A 202 -2.40 -34.01 27.49
N GLN A 203 -3.39 -33.17 27.19
CA GLN A 203 -4.48 -32.84 28.11
C GLN A 203 -5.30 -34.08 28.50
N ALA A 204 -5.60 -34.98 27.55
CA ALA A 204 -6.32 -36.22 27.82
C ALA A 204 -5.52 -37.17 28.72
N ILE A 205 -4.20 -37.27 28.52
CA ILE A 205 -3.30 -38.05 29.38
C ILE A 205 -3.29 -37.47 30.80
N VAL A 206 -3.15 -36.14 30.95
CA VAL A 206 -3.13 -35.50 32.26
C VAL A 206 -4.49 -35.66 32.97
N TRP A 207 -5.60 -35.51 32.24
CA TRP A 207 -6.96 -35.73 32.75
C TRP A 207 -7.17 -37.15 33.25
N TYR A 208 -6.66 -38.15 32.52
CA TYR A 208 -6.73 -39.57 32.92
C TYR A 208 -6.05 -39.85 34.28
N PHE A 209 -5.00 -39.12 34.63
CA PHE A 209 -4.33 -39.27 35.93
C PHE A 209 -4.88 -38.34 37.02
N TYR A 210 -5.46 -37.20 36.64
CA TYR A 210 -5.89 -36.15 37.56
C TYR A 210 -7.23 -35.54 37.13
N GLU A 211 -8.34 -36.08 37.64
CA GLU A 211 -9.70 -35.62 37.35
C GLU A 211 -10.09 -34.45 38.26
N SER A 212 -9.54 -33.25 37.99
CA SER A 212 -9.87 -32.02 38.73
C SER A 212 -10.67 -31.05 37.88
N TRP A 213 -11.77 -30.49 38.40
CA TRP A 213 -12.68 -29.60 37.66
C TRP A 213 -12.01 -28.42 36.92
N TRP A 214 -10.92 -27.88 37.47
CA TRP A 214 -10.18 -26.75 36.88
C TRP A 214 -9.23 -27.17 35.76
N LEU A 215 -8.92 -28.46 35.63
CA LEU A 215 -7.90 -28.96 34.70
C LEU A 215 -8.32 -28.81 33.23
N LEU A 216 -9.59 -29.06 32.88
CA LEU A 216 -10.07 -28.88 31.50
C LEU A 216 -10.14 -27.40 31.09
N PRO A 217 -10.72 -26.48 31.88
CA PRO A 217 -10.69 -25.05 31.56
C PRO A 217 -9.26 -24.48 31.50
N LEU A 218 -8.40 -24.81 32.46
CA LEU A 218 -7.02 -24.33 32.47
C LEU A 218 -6.20 -24.95 31.34
N GLY A 219 -6.38 -26.26 31.08
CA GLY A 219 -5.77 -26.98 29.98
C GLY A 219 -6.15 -26.34 28.64
N GLY A 220 -7.44 -26.09 28.42
CA GLY A 220 -7.94 -25.40 27.24
C GLY A 220 -7.33 -23.99 27.07
N LEU A 221 -7.18 -23.24 28.16
CA LEU A 221 -6.53 -21.92 28.14
C LEU A 221 -5.06 -22.02 27.70
N ILE A 222 -4.31 -22.94 28.30
CA ILE A 222 -2.89 -23.19 27.98
C ILE A 222 -2.74 -23.68 26.54
N VAL A 223 -3.59 -24.61 26.09
CA VAL A 223 -3.57 -25.14 24.72
C VAL A 223 -3.87 -24.02 23.71
N GLY A 224 -4.89 -23.20 23.96
CA GLY A 224 -5.25 -22.08 23.10
C GLY A 224 -4.14 -21.03 23.02
N TRP A 225 -3.49 -20.72 24.15
CA TRP A 225 -2.31 -19.85 24.21
C TRP A 225 -1.12 -20.45 23.44
N ALA A 226 -0.75 -21.69 23.74
CA ALA A 226 0.43 -22.35 23.18
C ALA A 226 0.31 -22.55 21.68
N THR A 227 -0.88 -22.93 21.19
CA THR A 227 -1.14 -23.16 19.76
C THR A 227 -0.98 -21.88 18.94
N ASN A 228 -1.56 -20.76 19.41
CA ASN A 228 -1.47 -19.48 18.72
C ASN A 228 -0.05 -18.90 18.78
N TRP A 229 0.59 -18.96 19.95
CA TRP A 229 1.97 -18.53 20.11
C TRP A 229 2.93 -19.32 19.21
N LEU A 230 2.78 -20.64 19.15
CA LEU A 230 3.63 -21.49 18.32
C LEU A 230 3.40 -21.27 16.82
N ALA A 231 2.14 -21.13 16.39
CA ALA A 231 1.81 -20.83 14.99
C ALA A 231 2.44 -19.52 14.52
N LEU A 232 2.28 -18.43 15.28
CA LEU A 232 2.91 -17.14 14.98
C LEU A 232 4.44 -17.25 15.01
N LYS A 233 5.00 -17.99 15.97
CA LYS A 233 6.45 -18.16 16.08
C LYS A 233 7.02 -18.82 14.83
N MET A 234 6.40 -19.86 14.30
CA MET A 234 6.87 -20.56 13.08
C MET A 234 6.69 -19.76 11.79
N ILE A 235 5.75 -18.82 11.75
CA ILE A 235 5.58 -17.95 10.57
C ILE A 235 6.79 -17.03 10.43
N PHE A 236 7.20 -16.39 11.52
CA PHE A 236 8.26 -15.36 11.48
C PHE A 236 9.64 -15.87 11.92
N ASN A 237 9.75 -17.06 12.50
CA ASN A 237 11.02 -17.61 12.99
C ASN A 237 11.19 -19.07 12.57
N PRO A 238 12.43 -19.50 12.31
CA PRO A 238 13.68 -18.73 12.39
C PRO A 238 13.90 -17.83 11.17
N LYS A 239 14.58 -16.69 11.37
CA LYS A 239 14.87 -15.70 10.30
C LYS A 239 16.04 -16.11 9.39
N LYS A 240 16.86 -17.04 9.89
CA LYS A 240 17.94 -17.69 9.14
C LYS A 240 17.65 -19.17 9.11
N GLU A 241 18.02 -19.80 8.00
CA GLU A 241 17.85 -21.23 7.83
C GLU A 241 18.64 -21.97 8.92
N VAL A 242 17.94 -22.79 9.71
CA VAL A 242 18.55 -23.66 10.71
C VAL A 242 18.37 -25.10 10.29
N ASN A 243 19.46 -25.85 10.30
CA ASN A 243 19.45 -27.28 9.99
C ASN A 243 19.32 -28.06 11.28
N ILE A 244 18.15 -28.66 11.52
CA ILE A 244 17.94 -29.58 12.64
C ILE A 244 17.76 -30.97 12.05
N LEU A 245 18.69 -31.89 12.35
CA LEU A 245 18.63 -33.29 11.92
C LEU A 245 18.44 -33.47 10.39
N GLY A 246 19.04 -32.59 9.58
CA GLY A 246 18.94 -32.61 8.12
C GLY A 246 17.69 -31.93 7.54
N ILE A 247 16.78 -31.44 8.40
CA ILE A 247 15.61 -30.66 8.01
C ILE A 247 15.96 -29.18 8.09
N LYS A 248 15.80 -28.48 6.97
CA LYS A 248 16.00 -27.04 6.81
C LYS A 248 14.75 -26.31 7.32
N LEU A 249 14.84 -25.65 8.46
CA LEU A 249 13.77 -24.84 9.04
C LEU A 249 14.01 -23.35 8.76
N LEU A 250 13.01 -22.71 8.18
CA LEU A 250 12.95 -21.27 7.93
C LEU A 250 11.51 -20.81 8.20
N GLY A 251 11.35 -19.62 8.77
CA GLY A 251 10.03 -19.05 8.99
C GLY A 251 9.24 -19.00 7.69
N LEU A 252 7.97 -19.41 7.74
CA LEU A 252 7.12 -19.53 6.54
C LEU A 252 7.05 -18.22 5.75
N PHE A 253 6.94 -17.09 6.45
CA PHE A 253 6.85 -15.78 5.83
C PHE A 253 8.14 -15.40 5.09
N ILE A 254 9.30 -15.67 5.67
CA ILE A 254 10.61 -15.43 5.04
C ILE A 254 10.81 -16.35 3.84
N LYS A 255 10.36 -17.61 3.95
CA LYS A 255 10.41 -18.56 2.84
C LYS A 255 9.59 -18.08 1.63
N ARG A 256 8.49 -17.37 1.87
CA ARG A 256 7.59 -16.82 0.84
C ARG A 256 7.94 -15.40 0.39
N GLN A 257 9.16 -14.95 0.65
CA GLN A 257 9.61 -13.62 0.25
C GLN A 257 9.38 -13.32 -1.25
N PRO A 258 9.65 -14.22 -2.21
CA PRO A 258 9.38 -13.96 -3.62
C PRO A 258 7.89 -13.75 -3.95
N GLU A 259 7.01 -14.60 -3.41
CA GLU A 259 5.57 -14.51 -3.65
C GLU A 259 4.97 -13.24 -3.04
N VAL A 260 5.38 -12.92 -1.81
CA VAL A 260 4.94 -11.71 -1.10
C VAL A 260 5.50 -10.45 -1.76
N ALA A 261 6.75 -10.46 -2.21
CA ALA A 261 7.34 -9.34 -2.96
C ALA A 261 6.57 -9.05 -4.24
N SER A 262 6.16 -10.08 -4.97
CA SER A 262 5.36 -9.91 -6.19
C SER A 262 3.97 -9.34 -5.90
N GLU A 263 3.22 -9.93 -4.97
CA GLU A 263 1.86 -9.44 -4.65
C GLU A 263 1.87 -8.05 -4.02
N TYR A 264 2.82 -7.78 -3.13
CA TYR A 264 2.96 -6.47 -2.49
C TYR A 264 3.27 -5.38 -3.52
N SER A 265 4.28 -5.61 -4.37
CA SER A 265 4.72 -4.63 -5.36
C SER A 265 3.61 -4.32 -6.35
N ARG A 266 2.90 -5.34 -6.84
CA ARG A 266 1.75 -5.19 -7.73
C ARG A 266 0.62 -4.38 -7.11
N LEU A 267 0.24 -4.68 -5.86
CA LEU A 267 -0.84 -3.95 -5.18
C LEU A 267 -0.46 -2.50 -4.89
N VAL A 268 0.79 -2.24 -4.50
CA VAL A 268 1.26 -0.89 -4.22
C VAL A 268 1.37 -0.06 -5.50
N SER A 269 1.95 -0.60 -6.58
CA SER A 269 2.07 0.11 -7.86
C SER A 269 0.71 0.40 -8.50
N GLU A 270 -0.19 -0.59 -8.55
CA GLU A 270 -1.50 -0.46 -9.21
C GLU A 270 -2.51 0.39 -8.41
N LYS A 271 -2.42 0.40 -7.07
CA LYS A 271 -3.48 0.98 -6.22
C LYS A 271 -3.05 2.10 -5.30
N ILE A 272 -1.76 2.29 -5.05
CA ILE A 272 -1.26 3.36 -4.17
C ILE A 272 -0.46 4.37 -4.99
N LEU A 273 0.64 3.91 -5.60
CA LEU A 273 1.66 4.71 -6.25
C LEU A 273 1.53 4.69 -7.77
N THR A 274 0.32 4.96 -8.26
CA THR A 274 0.06 5.05 -9.70
C THR A 274 0.66 6.33 -10.27
N VAL A 275 1.02 6.31 -11.55
CA VAL A 275 1.56 7.46 -12.26
C VAL A 275 0.60 8.65 -12.17
N ASP A 276 -0.71 8.46 -12.42
CA ASP A 276 -1.71 9.51 -12.31
C ASP A 276 -1.69 10.22 -10.96
N ARG A 277 -1.52 9.47 -9.87
CA ARG A 277 -1.52 10.04 -8.51
C ARG A 277 -0.22 10.74 -8.18
N MET A 278 0.91 10.22 -8.64
CA MET A 278 2.18 10.92 -8.52
C MET A 278 2.10 12.27 -9.24
N PHE A 279 1.57 12.31 -10.47
CA PHE A 279 1.38 13.56 -11.20
C PHE A 279 0.35 14.49 -10.53
N ASP A 280 -0.77 13.97 -10.04
CA ASP A 280 -1.73 14.79 -9.30
C ASP A 280 -1.08 15.40 -8.04
N ARG A 281 -0.26 14.62 -7.31
CA ARG A 281 0.50 15.10 -6.14
C ARG A 281 1.54 16.15 -6.52
N ILE A 282 2.25 15.98 -7.64
CA ILE A 282 3.21 16.95 -8.19
C ILE A 282 2.53 18.29 -8.49
N PHE A 283 1.33 18.27 -9.08
CA PHE A 283 0.63 19.50 -9.48
C PHE A 283 -0.22 20.14 -8.38
N ARG A 284 -0.73 19.37 -7.42
CA ARG A 284 -1.71 19.84 -6.41
C ARG A 284 -1.26 19.68 -4.97
N GLY A 285 -0.13 19.03 -4.73
CA GLY A 285 0.41 18.83 -3.39
C GLY A 285 1.05 20.09 -2.82
N ASP A 286 1.50 19.96 -1.56
CA ASP A 286 2.06 21.06 -0.77
C ASP A 286 3.30 21.70 -1.42
N ALA A 287 4.03 20.95 -2.23
CA ALA A 287 5.26 21.39 -2.90
C ALA A 287 5.05 21.85 -4.36
N SER A 288 3.79 21.97 -4.81
CA SER A 288 3.46 22.39 -6.19
C SER A 288 3.99 23.78 -6.56
N GLU A 289 4.19 24.69 -5.61
CA GLU A 289 4.71 26.04 -5.87
C GLU A 289 6.09 26.05 -6.57
N GLN A 290 6.94 25.07 -6.26
CA GLN A 290 8.27 24.96 -6.86
C GLN A 290 8.17 24.53 -8.32
N LEU A 291 7.34 23.53 -8.62
CA LEU A 291 7.03 23.13 -10.00
C LEU A 291 6.44 24.31 -10.78
N ILE A 292 5.47 25.03 -10.21
CA ILE A 292 4.86 26.21 -10.83
C ILE A 292 5.93 27.25 -11.19
N THR A 293 6.91 27.45 -10.31
CA THR A 293 8.02 28.38 -10.53
C THR A 293 8.92 27.95 -11.69
N ILE A 294 9.28 26.66 -11.76
CA ILE A 294 10.06 26.07 -12.86
C ILE A 294 9.31 26.23 -14.19
N LEU A 295 8.03 25.84 -14.22
CA LEU A 295 7.21 25.93 -15.42
C LEU A 295 7.02 27.39 -15.88
N HIS A 296 6.79 28.32 -14.95
CA HIS A 296 6.73 29.75 -15.24
C HIS A 296 8.03 30.25 -15.89
N GLY A 297 9.19 29.82 -15.38
CA GLY A 297 10.49 30.19 -15.93
C GLY A 297 10.64 29.78 -17.40
N HIS A 298 10.31 28.53 -17.70
CA HIS A 298 10.37 27.98 -19.07
C HIS A 298 9.43 28.70 -20.04
N VAL A 299 8.17 28.94 -19.65
CA VAL A 299 7.22 29.67 -20.51
C VAL A 299 7.69 31.09 -20.78
N LYS A 300 8.17 31.81 -19.76
CA LYS A 300 8.65 33.20 -19.93
C LYS A 300 9.88 33.25 -20.85
N ARG A 301 10.83 32.32 -20.67
CA ARG A 301 12.03 32.21 -21.50
C ARG A 301 11.67 31.91 -22.96
N ALA A 302 10.78 30.96 -23.19
CA ALA A 302 10.28 30.63 -24.52
C ALA A 302 9.64 31.84 -25.21
N ILE A 303 8.84 32.64 -24.49
CA ILE A 303 8.25 33.87 -25.05
C ILE A 303 9.33 34.92 -25.36
N ASP A 304 10.34 35.08 -24.50
CA ASP A 304 11.43 36.03 -24.70
C ASP A 304 12.29 35.68 -25.94
N GLU A 305 12.67 34.42 -26.07
CA GLU A 305 13.44 33.90 -27.21
C GLU A 305 12.65 34.02 -28.51
N GLN A 306 11.35 33.75 -28.44
CA GLN A 306 10.46 33.82 -29.58
C GLN A 306 10.22 35.24 -30.06
N ALA A 307 10.04 36.17 -29.13
CA ALA A 307 9.77 37.55 -29.46
C ALA A 307 10.96 38.17 -30.20
N GLY A 308 12.21 37.75 -29.95
CA GLY A 308 13.39 38.15 -30.73
C GLY A 308 13.42 39.65 -31.07
N LEU A 309 13.52 39.98 -32.36
CA LEU A 309 13.45 41.37 -32.86
C LEU A 309 12.08 42.04 -32.64
N SER A 310 10.99 41.27 -32.61
CA SER A 310 9.64 41.78 -32.34
C SER A 310 9.44 42.20 -30.89
N LYS A 311 10.27 41.70 -29.95
CA LYS A 311 10.30 42.15 -28.54
C LYS A 311 10.57 43.63 -28.45
N THR A 312 11.63 44.11 -29.12
CA THR A 312 12.01 45.53 -29.13
C THR A 312 10.91 46.38 -29.74
N ILE A 313 10.28 45.91 -30.81
CA ILE A 313 9.15 46.60 -31.45
C ILE A 313 7.98 46.70 -30.47
N TYR A 314 7.55 45.59 -29.87
CA TYR A 314 6.45 45.58 -28.92
C TYR A 314 6.76 46.44 -27.69
N GLN A 315 7.97 46.39 -27.15
CA GLN A 315 8.36 47.22 -26.00
C GLN A 315 8.37 48.71 -26.31
N ILE A 316 8.75 49.12 -27.53
CA ILE A 316 8.72 50.52 -27.96
C ILE A 316 7.27 51.01 -28.13
N PHE A 317 6.40 50.21 -28.75
CA PHE A 317 5.03 50.64 -29.08
C PHE A 317 4.01 50.41 -27.96
N ALA A 318 4.13 49.32 -27.20
CA ALA A 318 3.20 48.93 -26.14
C ALA A 318 3.76 49.18 -24.72
N GLY A 319 5.07 49.37 -24.58
CA GLY A 319 5.75 49.57 -23.31
C GLY A 319 6.29 48.27 -22.68
N THR A 320 7.41 48.38 -21.97
CA THR A 320 8.07 47.25 -21.27
C THR A 320 7.15 46.59 -20.25
N ARG A 321 6.44 47.38 -19.44
CA ARG A 321 5.51 46.87 -18.42
C ARG A 321 4.39 46.00 -19.00
N LYS A 322 3.83 46.37 -20.16
CA LYS A 322 2.79 45.56 -20.81
C LYS A 322 3.33 44.24 -21.35
N TYR A 323 4.56 44.24 -21.85
CA TYR A 323 5.21 43.02 -22.30
C TYR A 323 5.44 42.04 -21.15
N ASP A 324 5.92 42.53 -20.01
CA ASP A 324 6.13 41.69 -18.82
C ASP A 324 4.80 41.16 -18.26
N GLN A 325 3.73 41.98 -18.26
CA GLN A 325 2.38 41.54 -17.90
C GLN A 325 1.85 40.44 -18.83
N LEU A 326 2.09 40.57 -20.14
CA LEU A 326 1.72 39.57 -21.14
C LEU A 326 2.42 38.24 -20.85
N LYS A 327 3.73 38.26 -20.58
CA LYS A 327 4.50 37.08 -20.23
C LYS A 327 4.01 36.42 -18.94
N GLU A 328 3.71 37.23 -17.91
CA GLU A 328 3.17 36.75 -16.65
C GLU A 328 1.83 36.02 -16.86
N MET A 329 0.90 36.66 -17.57
CA MET A 329 -0.41 36.09 -17.86
C MET A 329 -0.29 34.79 -18.67
N ALA A 330 0.60 34.75 -19.66
CA ALA A 330 0.84 33.54 -20.44
C ALA A 330 1.39 32.40 -19.57
N ALA A 331 2.37 32.67 -18.71
CA ALA A 331 2.92 31.68 -17.80
C ALA A 331 1.86 31.11 -16.84
N VAL A 332 1.07 32.00 -16.22
CA VAL A 332 -0.03 31.60 -15.32
C VAL A 332 -1.05 30.73 -16.04
N ARG A 333 -1.51 31.16 -17.23
CA ARG A 333 -2.51 30.44 -18.02
C ARG A 333 -2.01 29.07 -18.49
N PHE A 334 -0.73 28.96 -18.85
CA PHE A 334 -0.12 27.70 -19.22
C PHE A 334 -0.17 26.70 -18.05
N VAL A 335 0.32 27.13 -16.88
CA VAL A 335 0.37 26.28 -15.69
C VAL A 335 -1.02 25.89 -15.20
N GLU A 336 -2.01 26.78 -15.26
CA GLU A 336 -3.41 26.46 -14.94
C GLU A 336 -4.01 25.41 -15.90
N SER A 337 -3.61 25.43 -17.17
CA SER A 337 -4.20 24.57 -18.21
C SER A 337 -3.55 23.19 -18.32
N LEU A 338 -2.30 23.07 -17.85
CA LEU A 338 -1.47 21.89 -18.00
C LEU A 338 -2.04 20.65 -17.26
N PRO A 339 -2.38 20.71 -15.95
CA PRO A 339 -2.91 19.55 -15.22
C PRO A 339 -4.21 19.00 -15.82
N LEU A 340 -5.05 19.86 -16.39
CA LEU A 340 -6.35 19.49 -16.97
C LEU A 340 -6.23 18.70 -18.27
N SER A 341 -5.06 18.72 -18.91
CA SER A 341 -4.88 18.16 -20.25
C SER A 341 -3.95 16.94 -20.32
N ILE A 342 -3.14 16.68 -19.29
CA ILE A 342 -2.09 15.63 -19.31
C ILE A 342 -2.63 14.20 -19.02
N HIS A 343 -3.78 14.03 -18.35
CA HIS A 343 -4.26 12.74 -17.81
C HIS A 343 -4.45 11.57 -18.83
N ARG A 344 -4.13 11.73 -20.11
CA ARG A 344 -4.29 10.69 -21.15
C ARG A 344 -2.96 10.26 -21.81
N THR A 345 -1.82 10.67 -21.28
CA THR A 345 -0.52 10.52 -21.97
C THR A 345 0.53 9.77 -21.14
N PHE A 346 0.11 9.01 -20.12
CA PHE A 346 1.05 8.40 -19.16
C PHE A 346 1.49 6.97 -19.47
N GLU A 347 1.02 6.32 -20.55
CA GLU A 347 1.37 4.92 -20.86
C GLU A 347 2.88 4.71 -20.92
N TYR A 348 3.62 5.56 -21.64
CA TYR A 348 5.08 5.49 -21.70
C TYR A 348 5.73 5.75 -20.33
N THR A 349 5.19 6.67 -19.54
CA THR A 349 5.77 7.01 -18.23
C THR A 349 5.62 5.86 -17.24
N GLU A 350 4.49 5.15 -17.29
CA GLU A 350 4.25 3.95 -16.50
C GLU A 350 5.23 2.82 -16.86
N GLU A 351 5.43 2.58 -18.17
CA GLU A 351 6.41 1.61 -18.66
C GLU A 351 7.85 2.00 -18.28
N ALA A 352 8.23 3.27 -18.42
CA ALA A 352 9.59 3.73 -18.15
C ALA A 352 9.95 3.69 -16.66
N ILE A 353 8.99 4.04 -15.78
CA ILE A 353 9.19 4.01 -14.34
C ILE A 353 9.31 2.56 -13.83
N ASP A 354 8.49 1.64 -14.35
CA ASP A 354 8.43 0.22 -13.98
C ASP A 354 8.52 -0.01 -12.45
N LEU A 355 7.61 0.64 -11.73
CA LEU A 355 7.60 0.65 -10.27
C LEU A 355 7.41 -0.76 -9.68
N GLU A 356 6.52 -1.56 -10.28
CA GLU A 356 6.25 -2.92 -9.81
C GLU A 356 7.52 -3.78 -9.82
N THR A 357 8.24 -3.82 -10.95
CA THR A 357 9.46 -4.61 -11.07
C THR A 357 10.53 -4.11 -10.11
N THR A 358 10.70 -2.78 -10.03
CA THR A 358 11.69 -2.16 -9.14
C THR A 358 11.43 -2.53 -7.68
N MET A 359 10.19 -2.36 -7.22
CA MET A 359 9.81 -2.72 -5.85
C MET A 359 9.99 -4.21 -5.59
N ARG A 360 9.62 -5.07 -6.55
CA ARG A 360 9.75 -6.53 -6.42
C ARG A 360 11.22 -6.92 -6.26
N GLU A 361 12.10 -6.40 -7.10
CA GLU A 361 13.54 -6.66 -7.04
C GLU A 361 14.16 -6.17 -5.73
N LYS A 362 13.92 -4.91 -5.36
CA LYS A 362 14.43 -4.35 -4.09
C LYS A 362 13.90 -5.13 -2.88
N MET A 363 12.66 -5.61 -2.92
CA MET A 363 12.04 -6.40 -1.85
C MET A 363 12.59 -7.82 -1.76
N MET A 364 13.02 -8.42 -2.89
CA MET A 364 13.74 -9.70 -2.90
C MET A 364 15.17 -9.57 -2.39
N ASP A 365 15.81 -8.41 -2.59
CA ASP A 365 17.17 -8.14 -2.13
C ASP A 365 17.25 -7.78 -0.63
N LEU A 366 16.11 -7.52 0.02
CA LEU A 366 16.07 -7.27 1.46
C LEU A 366 16.54 -8.48 2.27
N SER A 367 17.27 -8.20 3.35
CA SER A 367 17.53 -9.23 4.36
C SER A 367 16.23 -9.68 5.02
N ALA A 368 16.19 -10.90 5.57
CA ALA A 368 15.00 -11.43 6.26
C ALA A 368 14.46 -10.52 7.36
N VAL A 369 15.34 -9.74 8.03
CA VAL A 369 14.94 -8.78 9.07
C VAL A 369 14.28 -7.54 8.47
N GLU A 370 14.82 -7.03 7.36
CA GLU A 370 14.26 -5.87 6.65
C GLU A 370 12.94 -6.23 5.97
N PHE A 371 12.89 -7.38 5.30
CA PHE A 371 11.67 -7.89 4.65
C PHE A 371 10.53 -8.09 5.66
N GLU A 372 10.83 -8.71 6.82
CA GLU A 372 9.87 -8.80 7.92
C GLU A 372 9.43 -7.41 8.38
N GLY A 373 10.33 -6.43 8.38
CA GLY A 373 10.01 -5.03 8.69
C GLY A 373 8.95 -4.41 7.79
N VAL A 374 8.83 -4.79 6.52
CA VAL A 374 7.88 -4.16 5.59
C VAL A 374 6.42 -4.41 6.03
N LEU A 375 6.13 -5.64 6.50
CA LEU A 375 4.76 -6.10 6.77
C LEU A 375 4.49 -6.51 8.22
N ARG A 376 5.48 -6.99 8.98
CA ARG A 376 5.26 -7.46 10.36
C ARG A 376 4.94 -6.35 11.36
N PRO A 377 5.52 -5.13 11.32
CA PRO A 377 5.19 -4.07 12.29
C PRO A 377 3.70 -3.76 12.37
N ALA A 378 2.99 -4.00 11.26
CA ALA A 378 1.56 -3.91 11.18
C ALA A 378 0.81 -4.95 12.04
N PHE A 379 1.34 -6.17 12.18
CA PHE A 379 0.75 -7.23 13.02
C PHE A 379 1.37 -7.32 14.42
N GLN A 380 2.64 -6.92 14.57
CA GLN A 380 3.44 -7.21 15.77
C GLN A 380 2.86 -6.61 17.04
N GLU A 381 2.28 -5.40 16.96
CA GLU A 381 1.71 -4.72 18.12
C GLU A 381 0.49 -5.44 18.70
N ASP A 382 -0.15 -6.30 17.90
CA ASP A 382 -1.44 -6.92 18.23
C ASP A 382 -1.41 -8.45 18.19
N GLU A 383 -0.25 -9.06 17.94
CA GLU A 383 0.00 -10.50 18.08
C GLU A 383 -0.49 -11.02 19.46
N TRP A 384 -0.35 -10.22 20.53
CA TRP A 384 -0.80 -10.59 21.87
C TRP A 384 -2.33 -10.67 22.00
N ILE A 385 -3.09 -9.85 21.27
CA ILE A 385 -4.56 -9.89 21.27
C ILE A 385 -5.01 -11.22 20.69
N LEU A 386 -4.39 -11.63 19.58
CA LEU A 386 -4.69 -12.91 18.92
C LEU A 386 -4.40 -14.10 19.86
N ILE A 387 -3.26 -14.08 20.55
CA ILE A 387 -2.90 -15.11 21.54
C ILE A 387 -3.88 -15.12 22.72
N LEU A 388 -4.29 -13.95 23.22
CA LEU A 388 -5.21 -13.81 24.35
C LEU A 388 -6.62 -14.32 24.00
N VAL A 389 -7.15 -13.94 22.82
CA VAL A 389 -8.45 -14.41 22.33
C VAL A 389 -8.44 -15.92 22.16
N GLY A 390 -7.35 -16.47 21.60
CA GLY A 390 -7.16 -17.92 21.50
C GLY A 390 -7.17 -18.63 22.85
N ALA A 391 -6.47 -18.08 23.85
CA ALA A 391 -6.45 -18.61 25.20
C ALA A 391 -7.85 -18.55 25.88
N ALA A 392 -8.55 -17.42 25.74
CA ALA A 392 -9.89 -17.26 26.31
C ALA A 392 -10.90 -18.25 25.70
N LEU A 393 -10.90 -18.39 24.37
CA LEU A 393 -11.78 -19.34 23.68
C LEU A 393 -11.41 -20.80 23.99
N GLY A 394 -10.12 -21.10 24.12
CA GLY A 394 -9.66 -22.42 24.57
C GLY A 394 -10.16 -22.75 25.98
N GLY A 395 -10.11 -21.78 26.90
CA GLY A 395 -10.66 -21.94 28.25
C GLY A 395 -12.17 -22.17 28.26
N LEU A 396 -12.91 -21.42 27.44
CA LEU A 396 -14.36 -21.61 27.27
C LEU A 396 -14.69 -23.00 26.71
N ALA A 397 -13.91 -23.48 25.74
CA ALA A 397 -14.07 -24.82 25.20
C ALA A 397 -13.77 -25.90 26.25
N GLY A 398 -12.71 -25.72 27.05
CA GLY A 398 -12.39 -26.61 28.17
C GLY A 398 -13.49 -26.67 29.22
N PHE A 399 -14.11 -25.52 29.52
CA PHE A 399 -15.28 -25.45 30.40
C PHE A 399 -16.51 -26.15 29.79
N ALA A 400 -16.76 -25.97 28.49
CA ALA A 400 -17.83 -26.68 27.80
C ALA A 400 -17.60 -28.20 27.79
N GLN A 401 -16.36 -28.66 27.58
CA GLN A 401 -16.00 -30.08 27.68
C GLN A 401 -16.30 -30.64 29.08
N LEU A 402 -15.96 -29.91 30.14
CA LEU A 402 -16.29 -30.31 31.51
C LEU A 402 -17.81 -30.47 31.70
N VAL A 403 -18.59 -29.47 31.30
CA VAL A 403 -20.05 -29.44 31.52
C VAL A 403 -20.82 -30.42 30.64
N PHE A 404 -20.38 -30.68 29.41
CA PHE A 404 -21.15 -31.50 28.46
C PHE A 404 -20.62 -32.93 28.30
N MET A 405 -19.33 -33.19 28.51
CA MET A 405 -18.74 -34.52 28.36
C MET A 405 -18.49 -35.24 29.69
N PHE A 406 -18.26 -34.49 30.78
CA PHE A 406 -17.88 -35.05 32.08
C PHE A 406 -18.84 -34.66 33.21
N SER A 407 -20.08 -34.25 32.87
CA SER A 407 -21.10 -33.81 33.84
C SER A 407 -21.53 -34.91 34.83
N GLU A 408 -21.34 -36.18 34.47
CA GLU A 408 -21.64 -37.34 35.31
C GLU A 408 -20.45 -37.80 36.16
N SER A 409 -19.27 -37.16 36.05
CA SER A 409 -18.15 -37.43 36.97
C SER A 409 -18.45 -36.80 38.33
N PRO A 410 -18.43 -37.57 39.43
CA PRO A 410 -18.70 -37.03 40.75
C PRO A 410 -17.53 -36.12 41.14
N PHE A 411 -17.76 -34.81 41.19
CA PHE A 411 -16.84 -33.85 41.79
C PHE A 411 -16.51 -34.18 43.24
#